data_AF-G7YL14-F1
#
_entry.id   AF-G7YL14-F1
#
_cell.length_a   1.000
_cell.length_b   1.000
_cell.length_c   1.000
_cell.angle_alpha   90.00
_cell.angle_beta   90.00
_cell.angle_gamma   90.00
#
_symmetry.space_group_name_H-M   'P 1'
#
loop_
_entity.id
_entity.type
_entity.pdbx_description
1 polymer ?
#
loop_
_entity_poly.entity_id
_entity_poly.type
_entity_poly.pdbx_seq_one_letter_code
_entity_poly.pdbx_strand_id
1 'polypeptide(L)'
;MISLSPMQYCVIRDPVIKSDEGIPVFDEDGVAKLRAGDEEYRFFQDPFPLYPGEHLHGSVQSLPVVSVHCALRLQAIMDFSEDNIQRAAGEEWLFEGPGVYYPRKEVKILKTETAQKIEPNTALCLRALKDCFDRSGLPRVYGEQWLVKKPGAYLPGPYEEVVEKRMAYKLTDKTAQKIEPNTALCLRALKDCFDRSGLPRVYGEQWLVKKPGAYLPGPYEEVVEKRMAYKLTDK
;
A
#
# COMPACT_ATOMS: atom_id res chain seq x y z
N MET A 1 -22.14 29.69 16.70
CA MET A 1 -21.07 29.04 17.48
C MET A 1 -20.96 27.61 17.00
N ILE A 2 -19.75 27.14 16.72
CA ILE A 2 -19.47 25.78 16.27
C ILE A 2 -19.04 24.98 17.50
N SER A 3 -19.61 23.79 17.66
CA SER A 3 -19.22 22.83 18.68
C SER A 3 -18.86 21.52 17.99
N LEU A 4 -17.69 20.98 18.34
CA LEU A 4 -17.17 19.72 17.80
C LEU A 4 -17.19 18.69 18.92
N SER A 5 -17.49 17.43 18.58
CA SER A 5 -17.26 16.30 19.50
C SER A 5 -15.82 15.76 19.37
N PRO A 6 -15.33 14.92 20.30
CA PRO A 6 -13.94 14.43 20.31
C PRO A 6 -13.45 13.79 19.01
N MET A 7 -14.34 13.17 18.23
CA MET A 7 -14.01 12.49 16.96
C MET A 7 -14.44 13.29 15.74
N GLN A 8 -14.59 14.60 15.87
CA GLN A 8 -14.99 15.48 14.77
C GLN A 8 -13.96 16.58 14.53
N TYR A 9 -13.97 17.06 13.30
CA TYR A 9 -13.20 18.20 12.85
C TYR A 9 -14.02 19.04 11.87
N CYS A 10 -13.59 20.26 11.62
CA CYS A 10 -14.11 21.10 10.56
C CYS A 10 -12.98 21.89 9.90
N VAL A 11 -13.25 22.37 8.69
CA VAL A 11 -12.30 23.19 7.93
C VAL A 11 -12.83 24.62 7.89
N ILE A 12 -12.01 25.58 8.31
CA ILE A 12 -12.33 26.99 8.28
C ILE A 12 -11.54 27.64 7.14
N ARG A 13 -12.24 28.35 6.26
CA ARG A 13 -11.66 29.19 5.20
C ARG A 13 -11.39 30.59 5.75
N ASP A 14 -10.31 31.17 5.26
CA ASP A 14 -9.85 32.51 5.63
C ASP A 14 -9.66 32.65 7.15
N PRO A 15 -8.94 31.73 7.81
CA PRO A 15 -8.86 31.66 9.26
C PRO A 15 -8.20 32.91 9.85
N VAL A 16 -8.69 33.33 11.01
CA VAL A 16 -8.14 34.47 11.75
C VAL A 16 -6.67 34.25 12.11
N ILE A 17 -5.87 35.31 12.03
CA ILE A 17 -4.49 35.33 12.49
C ILE A 17 -4.51 35.38 14.02
N LYS A 18 -3.81 34.45 14.65
CA LYS A 18 -3.64 34.40 16.11
C LYS A 18 -2.19 34.66 16.47
N SER A 19 -1.96 35.27 17.63
CA SER A 19 -0.64 35.34 18.25
C SER A 19 -0.18 33.96 18.75
N ASP A 20 1.05 33.86 19.22
CA ASP A 20 1.59 32.64 19.84
C ASP A 20 0.79 32.20 21.09
N GLU A 21 0.04 33.13 21.70
CA GLU A 21 -0.85 32.88 22.83
C GLU A 21 -2.27 32.46 22.39
N GLY A 22 -2.53 32.33 21.09
CA GLY A 22 -3.82 31.94 20.53
C GLY A 22 -4.85 33.08 20.46
N ILE A 23 -4.43 34.32 20.72
CA ILE A 23 -5.30 35.50 20.76
C ILE A 23 -5.45 36.07 19.32
N PRO A 24 -6.68 36.33 18.83
CA PRO A 24 -6.88 36.96 17.54
C PRO A 24 -6.19 38.32 17.42
N VAL A 25 -5.53 38.56 16.29
CA VAL A 25 -4.86 39.83 15.99
C VAL A 25 -5.83 40.73 15.22
N PHE A 26 -5.99 41.97 15.67
CA PHE A 26 -6.85 42.98 15.05
C PHE A 26 -6.03 44.05 14.33
N ASP A 27 -6.62 44.73 13.35
CA ASP A 27 -6.07 45.94 12.73
C ASP A 27 -6.45 47.22 13.51
N GLU A 28 -6.05 48.38 12.99
CA GLU A 28 -6.26 49.69 13.62
C GLU A 28 -7.75 50.06 13.74
N ASP A 29 -8.59 49.50 12.88
CA ASP A 29 -10.05 49.70 12.85
C ASP A 29 -10.79 48.69 13.76
N GLY A 30 -10.07 47.78 14.41
CA GLY A 30 -10.63 46.75 15.29
C GLY A 30 -11.19 45.54 14.53
N VAL A 31 -10.84 45.35 13.26
CA VAL A 31 -11.24 44.20 12.45
C VAL A 31 -10.21 43.08 12.60
N ALA A 32 -10.69 41.84 12.76
CA ALA A 32 -9.83 40.68 12.91
C ALA A 32 -9.06 40.41 11.60
N LYS A 33 -7.73 40.28 11.67
CA LYS A 33 -6.90 39.98 10.50
C LYS A 33 -7.05 38.52 10.11
N LEU A 34 -7.19 38.25 8.81
CA LEU A 34 -7.41 36.90 8.27
C LEU A 34 -6.24 36.44 7.39
N ARG A 35 -6.01 35.13 7.35
CA ARG A 35 -5.15 34.49 6.34
C ARG A 35 -5.98 34.21 5.09
N ALA A 36 -6.16 35.23 4.26
CA ALA A 36 -6.96 35.15 3.05
C ALA A 36 -6.45 34.04 2.10
N GLY A 37 -7.35 33.16 1.65
CA GLY A 37 -7.07 32.03 0.79
C GLY A 37 -6.56 30.77 1.50
N ASP A 38 -6.29 30.83 2.80
CA ASP A 38 -5.79 29.69 3.59
C ASP A 38 -6.94 28.86 4.19
N GLU A 39 -6.61 27.66 4.65
CA GLU A 39 -7.50 26.78 5.39
C GLU A 39 -6.92 26.43 6.76
N GLU A 40 -7.78 26.34 7.77
CA GLU A 40 -7.43 25.84 9.11
C GLU A 40 -8.34 24.67 9.47
N TYR A 41 -7.73 23.54 9.82
CA TYR A 41 -8.42 22.37 10.31
C TYR A 41 -8.56 22.51 11.84
N ARG A 42 -9.79 22.65 12.33
CA ARG A 42 -10.09 22.74 13.76
C ARG A 42 -10.64 21.41 14.24
N PHE A 43 -10.01 20.87 15.29
CA PHE A 43 -10.39 19.61 15.95
C PHE A 43 -11.16 19.89 17.24
N PHE A 44 -11.46 18.83 18.00
CA PHE A 44 -12.14 18.95 19.29
C PHE A 44 -11.48 19.97 20.23
N GLN A 45 -12.25 20.99 20.60
CA GLN A 45 -11.87 22.08 21.49
C GLN A 45 -13.14 22.75 22.03
N ASP A 46 -12.98 23.74 22.91
CA ASP A 46 -14.11 24.53 23.41
C ASP A 46 -14.92 25.16 22.26
N PRO A 47 -16.26 25.26 22.39
CA PRO A 47 -17.10 25.87 21.36
C PRO A 47 -16.61 27.27 20.96
N PHE A 48 -16.46 27.48 19.66
CA PHE A 48 -15.86 28.71 19.13
C PHE A 48 -16.80 29.44 18.15
N PRO A 49 -16.78 30.79 18.13
CA PRO A 49 -17.43 31.55 17.07
C PRO A 49 -16.59 31.52 15.78
N LEU A 50 -17.22 31.94 14.68
CA LEU A 50 -16.48 32.37 13.50
C LEU A 50 -16.31 33.89 13.58
N TYR A 51 -15.10 34.37 13.30
CA TYR A 51 -14.85 35.81 13.19
C TYR A 51 -15.44 36.35 11.88
N PRO A 52 -15.74 37.67 11.79
CA PRO A 52 -16.15 38.28 10.53
C PRO A 52 -15.17 37.93 9.40
N GLY A 53 -15.69 37.33 8.32
CA GLY A 53 -14.92 36.87 7.16
C GLY A 53 -14.41 35.42 7.25
N GLU A 54 -14.44 34.78 8.41
CA GLU A 54 -14.24 33.32 8.49
C GLU A 54 -15.49 32.60 7.99
N HIS A 55 -15.28 31.52 7.24
CA HIS A 55 -16.37 30.68 6.75
C HIS A 55 -16.09 29.20 7.04
N LEU A 56 -17.11 28.49 7.53
CA LEU A 56 -17.06 27.05 7.63
C LEU A 56 -17.06 26.46 6.21
N HIS A 57 -16.02 25.73 5.86
CA HIS A 57 -15.91 25.03 4.60
C HIS A 57 -16.63 23.68 4.69
N GLY A 58 -17.78 23.58 4.03
CA GLY A 58 -18.63 22.40 4.08
C GLY A 58 -19.36 22.26 5.43
N SER A 59 -19.30 21.07 6.02
CA SER A 59 -19.92 20.77 7.31
C SER A 59 -18.89 20.22 8.30
N VAL A 60 -19.28 20.09 9.56
CA VAL A 60 -18.53 19.29 10.53
C VAL A 60 -18.43 17.84 10.02
N GLN A 61 -17.25 17.25 10.12
CA GLN A 61 -16.93 15.90 9.65
C GLN A 61 -16.36 15.04 10.79
N SER A 62 -16.54 13.73 10.69
CA SER A 62 -15.89 12.79 11.61
C SER A 62 -14.46 12.50 11.18
N LEU A 63 -13.55 12.34 12.14
CA LEU A 63 -12.18 11.94 11.87
C LEU A 63 -12.13 10.55 11.22
N PRO A 64 -11.30 10.35 10.17
CA PRO A 64 -11.13 9.04 9.57
C PRO A 64 -10.51 8.04 10.56
N VAL A 65 -11.24 6.96 10.84
CA VAL A 65 -10.77 5.84 11.66
C VAL A 65 -10.22 4.76 10.75
N VAL A 66 -8.97 4.38 10.96
CA VAL A 66 -8.27 3.37 10.16
C VAL A 66 -8.18 2.09 10.98
N SER A 67 -8.84 1.05 10.51
CA SER A 67 -8.89 -0.25 11.19
C SER A 67 -7.57 -1.03 11.05
N VAL A 68 -7.44 -2.09 11.86
CA VAL A 68 -6.34 -3.07 11.71
C VAL A 68 -6.35 -3.64 10.29
N HIS A 69 -5.16 -3.85 9.72
CA HIS A 69 -4.98 -4.34 8.34
C HIS A 69 -5.50 -3.40 7.24
N CYS A 70 -5.77 -2.14 7.57
CA CYS A 70 -6.09 -1.10 6.61
C CYS A 70 -5.08 0.04 6.71
N ALA A 71 -4.97 0.83 5.65
CA ALA A 71 -4.23 2.08 5.64
C ALA A 71 -4.92 3.13 4.79
N LEU A 72 -4.70 4.41 5.10
CA LEU A 72 -5.03 5.49 4.18
C LEU A 72 -3.82 5.75 3.29
N ARG A 73 -4.04 5.74 1.97
CA ARG A 73 -3.08 6.23 1.00
C ARG A 73 -3.18 7.75 0.93
N LEU A 74 -2.13 8.40 1.37
CA LEU A 74 -2.02 9.85 1.47
C LEU A 74 -1.12 10.36 0.35
N GLN A 75 -1.38 11.59 -0.11
CA GLN A 75 -0.56 12.29 -1.08
C GLN A 75 -0.34 13.73 -0.63
N ALA A 76 0.91 14.20 -0.70
CA ALA A 76 1.23 15.61 -0.50
C ALA A 76 0.73 16.42 -1.70
N ILE A 77 -0.05 17.47 -1.47
CA ILE A 77 -0.48 18.38 -2.55
C ILE A 77 0.50 19.54 -2.76
N MET A 78 1.38 19.78 -1.79
CA MET A 78 2.42 20.80 -1.81
C MET A 78 3.61 20.31 -0.97
N ASP A 79 4.76 20.98 -1.10
CA ASP A 79 5.93 20.69 -0.28
C ASP A 79 5.66 21.10 1.18
N PHE A 80 5.92 20.21 2.12
CA PHE A 80 5.79 20.50 3.55
C PHE A 80 6.70 19.61 4.40
N SER A 81 6.87 20.00 5.66
CA SER A 81 7.64 19.25 6.65
C SER A 81 6.74 18.80 7.79
N GLU A 82 6.81 17.53 8.15
CA GLU A 82 6.10 16.92 9.28
C GLU A 82 7.10 16.12 10.12
N ASP A 83 7.25 16.43 11.41
CA ASP A 83 8.11 15.68 12.34
C ASP A 83 9.55 15.42 11.84
N ASN A 84 10.15 16.43 11.20
CA ASN A 84 11.46 16.39 10.50
C ASN A 84 11.51 15.52 9.23
N ILE A 85 10.36 15.06 8.74
CA ILE A 85 10.22 14.40 7.45
C ILE A 85 9.80 15.46 6.43
N GLN A 86 10.69 15.74 5.46
CA GLN A 86 10.37 16.56 4.30
C GLN A 86 9.57 15.71 3.31
N ARG A 87 8.41 16.22 2.88
CA ARG A 87 7.58 15.59 1.86
C ARG A 87 7.47 16.51 0.66
N ALA A 88 7.80 15.97 -0.50
CA ALA A 88 7.66 16.70 -1.76
C ALA A 88 6.23 16.60 -2.30
N ALA A 89 5.79 17.60 -3.04
CA ALA A 89 4.51 17.58 -3.73
C ALA A 89 4.38 16.34 -4.64
N GLY A 90 3.24 15.66 -4.55
CA GLY A 90 2.97 14.40 -5.24
C GLY A 90 3.54 13.16 -4.55
N GLU A 91 4.35 13.29 -3.50
CA GLU A 91 4.79 12.15 -2.70
C GLU A 91 3.60 11.47 -2.05
N GLU A 92 3.56 10.15 -2.13
CA GLU A 92 2.56 9.29 -1.52
C GLU A 92 3.15 8.39 -0.43
N TRP A 93 2.39 8.21 0.64
CA TRP A 93 2.71 7.32 1.75
C TRP A 93 1.44 6.69 2.34
N LEU A 94 1.64 5.78 3.28
CA LEU A 94 0.55 5.11 3.98
C LEU A 94 0.49 5.59 5.44
N PHE A 95 -0.72 5.89 5.90
CA PHE A 95 -1.04 5.93 7.33
C PHE A 95 -1.65 4.57 7.71
N GLU A 96 -0.87 3.72 8.37
CA GLU A 96 -1.27 2.35 8.74
C GLU A 96 -2.09 2.33 10.03
N GLY A 97 -3.19 1.57 10.05
CA GLY A 97 -3.99 1.36 11.24
C GLY A 97 -3.39 0.32 12.21
N PRO A 98 -3.93 0.21 13.45
CA PRO A 98 -5.11 0.92 13.94
C PRO A 98 -4.78 2.35 14.41
N GLY A 99 -5.59 3.32 14.00
CA GLY A 99 -5.39 4.71 14.42
C GLY A 99 -6.46 5.66 13.87
N VAL A 100 -6.49 6.87 14.43
CA VAL A 100 -7.33 7.96 13.93
C VAL A 100 -6.43 8.91 13.16
N TYR A 101 -6.76 9.16 11.89
CA TYR A 101 -6.02 10.10 11.07
C TYR A 101 -6.54 11.51 11.30
N TYR A 102 -5.63 12.47 11.50
CA TYR A 102 -5.93 13.90 11.62
C TYR A 102 -5.63 14.57 10.27
N PRO A 103 -6.66 14.97 9.49
CA PRO A 103 -6.44 15.58 8.19
C PRO A 103 -5.67 16.89 8.27
N ARG A 104 -4.87 17.15 7.24
CA ARG A 104 -4.06 18.38 7.09
C ARG A 104 -4.38 19.03 5.76
N LYS A 105 -4.16 20.35 5.66
CA LYS A 105 -4.40 21.09 4.41
C LYS A 105 -3.41 20.71 3.31
N GLU A 106 -2.19 20.30 3.67
CA GLU A 106 -1.13 19.91 2.73
C GLU A 106 -1.27 18.47 2.21
N VAL A 107 -2.24 17.70 2.72
CA VAL A 107 -2.35 16.26 2.48
C VAL A 107 -3.74 15.89 1.97
N LYS A 108 -3.76 15.15 0.86
CA LYS A 108 -4.97 14.57 0.28
C LYS A 108 -5.05 13.08 0.58
N ILE A 109 -6.21 12.64 1.08
CA ILE A 109 -6.54 11.20 1.18
C ILE A 109 -6.96 10.72 -0.21
N LEU A 110 -6.20 9.78 -0.79
CA LEU A 110 -6.50 9.20 -2.10
C LEU A 110 -7.52 8.07 -2.00
N LYS A 111 -7.24 7.08 -1.15
CA LYS A 111 -8.09 5.90 -0.94
C LYS A 111 -7.71 5.14 0.33
N THR A 112 -8.58 4.24 0.76
CA THR A 112 -8.28 3.25 1.79
C THR A 112 -7.74 1.99 1.14
N GLU A 113 -6.54 1.58 1.52
CA GLU A 113 -5.92 0.33 1.12
C GLU A 113 -6.20 -0.74 2.19
N THR A 114 -6.48 -1.96 1.75
CA THR A 114 -6.73 -3.11 2.63
C THR A 114 -5.68 -4.18 2.42
N ALA A 115 -5.29 -4.85 3.50
CA ALA A 115 -4.30 -5.92 3.40
C ALA A 115 -4.86 -7.14 2.66
N GLN A 116 -4.02 -7.71 1.81
CA GLN A 116 -4.28 -8.92 1.06
C GLN A 116 -3.85 -10.15 1.89
N LYS A 117 -4.75 -11.14 1.99
CA LYS A 117 -4.47 -12.36 2.75
C LYS A 117 -3.64 -13.34 1.92
N ILE A 118 -2.43 -13.63 2.41
CA ILE A 118 -1.53 -14.66 1.90
C ILE A 118 -1.73 -15.94 2.71
N GLU A 119 -2.19 -16.99 2.02
CA GLU A 119 -2.38 -18.31 2.60
C GLU A 119 -1.12 -19.17 2.46
N PRO A 120 -0.98 -20.24 3.26
CA PRO A 120 0.08 -21.22 3.05
C PRO A 120 0.07 -21.75 1.61
N ASN A 121 1.25 -21.93 1.02
CA ASN A 121 1.43 -22.33 -0.38
C ASN A 121 0.87 -21.33 -1.40
N THR A 122 0.65 -20.08 -1.03
CA THR A 122 0.33 -18.99 -1.96
C THR A 122 1.32 -17.85 -1.85
N ALA A 123 1.34 -16.96 -2.84
CA ALA A 123 2.12 -15.74 -2.83
C ALA A 123 1.41 -14.63 -3.60
N LEU A 124 1.71 -13.39 -3.26
CA LEU A 124 1.33 -12.23 -4.06
C LEU A 124 2.46 -11.89 -5.01
N CYS A 125 2.13 -11.72 -6.29
CA CYS A 125 3.01 -11.11 -7.27
C CYS A 125 2.78 -9.60 -7.24
N LEU A 126 3.81 -8.87 -6.86
CA LEU A 126 3.80 -7.41 -6.81
C LEU A 126 4.56 -6.84 -7.99
N ARG A 127 4.20 -5.63 -8.41
CA ARG A 127 4.91 -4.83 -9.39
C ARG A 127 5.21 -3.45 -8.83
N ALA A 128 6.43 -2.96 -9.05
CA ALA A 128 6.81 -1.60 -8.67
C ALA A 128 6.22 -0.59 -9.67
N LEU A 129 5.47 0.38 -9.16
CA LEU A 129 4.91 1.50 -9.94
C LEU A 129 5.90 2.64 -10.14
N LYS A 130 6.98 2.66 -9.35
CA LYS A 130 8.15 3.55 -9.46
C LYS A 130 9.32 2.94 -8.70
N ASP A 131 10.50 3.54 -8.83
CA ASP A 131 11.65 3.15 -8.03
C ASP A 131 11.31 3.33 -6.54
N CYS A 132 11.36 2.23 -5.78
CA CYS A 132 10.93 2.20 -4.39
C CYS A 132 11.69 1.14 -3.59
N PHE A 133 11.46 1.12 -2.28
CA PHE A 133 11.90 0.01 -1.44
C PHE A 133 10.69 -0.86 -1.13
N ASP A 134 10.84 -2.18 -1.25
CA ASP A 134 9.81 -3.11 -0.80
C ASP A 134 9.74 -3.18 0.73
N ARG A 135 8.74 -3.88 1.26
CA ARG A 135 8.60 -4.08 2.72
C ARG A 135 9.77 -4.81 3.40
N SER A 136 10.66 -5.46 2.65
CA SER A 136 11.88 -6.06 3.19
C SER A 136 13.10 -5.13 3.15
N GLY A 137 12.93 -3.91 2.63
CA GLY A 137 14.00 -2.92 2.49
C GLY A 137 14.86 -3.13 1.24
N LEU A 138 14.43 -3.97 0.30
CA LEU A 138 15.16 -4.17 -0.95
C LEU A 138 14.74 -3.11 -1.97
N PRO A 139 15.70 -2.47 -2.67
CA PRO A 139 15.38 -1.55 -3.75
C PRO A 139 14.74 -2.32 -4.90
N ARG A 140 13.69 -1.73 -5.47
CA ARG A 140 12.94 -2.21 -6.63
C ARG A 140 12.94 -1.12 -7.69
N VAL A 141 13.16 -1.51 -8.93
CA VAL A 141 13.10 -0.59 -10.08
C VAL A 141 11.70 -0.58 -10.69
N TYR A 142 11.33 0.51 -11.37
CA TYR A 142 10.07 0.63 -12.09
C TYR A 142 9.77 -0.62 -12.95
N GLY A 143 8.56 -1.17 -12.79
CA GLY A 143 8.09 -2.34 -13.53
C GLY A 143 8.66 -3.68 -13.05
N GLU A 144 9.59 -3.69 -12.11
CA GLU A 144 10.08 -4.93 -11.50
C GLU A 144 8.95 -5.67 -10.80
N GLN A 145 8.88 -6.98 -10.99
CA GLN A 145 7.98 -7.87 -10.28
C GLN A 145 8.72 -8.81 -9.33
N TRP A 146 8.12 -9.04 -8.17
CA TRP A 146 8.61 -9.96 -7.14
C TRP A 146 7.47 -10.67 -6.42
N LEU A 147 7.82 -11.71 -5.66
CA LEU A 147 6.85 -12.51 -4.93
C LEU A 147 6.97 -12.30 -3.42
N VAL A 148 5.84 -12.04 -2.77
CA VAL A 148 5.72 -12.08 -1.31
C VAL A 148 5.06 -13.38 -0.89
N LYS A 149 5.81 -14.20 -0.13
CA LYS A 149 5.42 -15.59 0.22
C LYS A 149 5.05 -15.77 1.70
N LYS A 150 5.35 -14.79 2.55
CA LYS A 150 5.12 -14.89 4.00
C LYS A 150 3.62 -14.98 4.26
N PRO A 151 3.09 -16.08 4.83
CA PRO A 151 1.68 -16.19 5.15
C PRO A 151 1.25 -15.11 6.15
N GLY A 152 0.04 -14.59 5.98
CA GLY A 152 -0.50 -13.51 6.81
C GLY A 152 -1.17 -12.42 5.99
N ALA A 153 -1.50 -11.31 6.64
CA ALA A 153 -2.01 -10.11 5.98
C ALA A 153 -0.82 -9.30 5.44
N TYR A 154 -0.81 -9.05 4.13
CA TYR A 154 0.17 -8.19 3.47
C TYR A 154 -0.51 -6.92 2.99
N LEU A 155 -0.11 -5.78 3.54
CA LEU A 155 -0.59 -4.48 3.10
C LEU A 155 0.33 -3.95 2.00
N PRO A 156 -0.12 -3.82 0.73
CA PRO A 156 0.72 -3.28 -0.33
C PRO A 156 1.19 -1.86 0.00
N GLY A 157 2.44 -1.56 -0.31
CA GLY A 157 3.00 -0.21 -0.23
C GLY A 157 2.33 0.77 -1.23
N PRO A 158 2.56 2.08 -1.10
CA PRO A 158 1.97 3.09 -1.98
C PRO A 158 2.36 2.89 -3.45
N TYR A 159 3.54 2.31 -3.70
CA TYR A 159 4.09 2.06 -5.04
C TYR A 159 4.15 0.58 -5.40
N GLU A 160 3.46 -0.26 -4.64
CA GLU A 160 3.35 -1.70 -4.91
C GLU A 160 1.97 -2.00 -5.47
N GLU A 161 1.92 -2.51 -6.70
CA GLU A 161 0.70 -2.99 -7.32
C GLU A 161 0.61 -4.51 -7.18
N VAL A 162 -0.52 -5.01 -6.70
CA VAL A 162 -0.81 -6.44 -6.65
C VAL A 162 -1.26 -6.89 -8.04
N VAL A 163 -0.39 -7.59 -8.77
CA VAL A 163 -0.67 -8.09 -10.12
C VAL A 163 -1.55 -9.32 -10.06
N GLU A 164 -1.17 -10.29 -9.22
CA GLU A 164 -1.90 -11.56 -9.10
C GLU A 164 -1.56 -12.31 -7.81
N LYS A 165 -2.44 -13.24 -7.43
CA LYS A 165 -2.19 -14.22 -6.37
C LYS A 165 -1.83 -15.56 -7.02
N ARG A 166 -0.62 -16.05 -6.75
CA ARG A 166 -0.13 -17.34 -7.26
C ARG A 166 -0.28 -18.43 -6.20
N MET A 167 -0.65 -19.62 -6.66
CA MET A 167 -0.68 -20.83 -5.84
C MET A 167 0.47 -21.76 -6.21
N ALA A 168 1.02 -22.45 -5.22
CA ALA A 168 2.04 -23.45 -5.45
C ALA A 168 1.42 -24.75 -5.99
N TYR A 169 2.05 -25.32 -7.01
CA TYR A 169 1.66 -26.58 -7.62
C TYR A 169 2.21 -27.74 -6.81
N LYS A 170 1.34 -28.66 -6.38
CA LYS A 170 1.75 -29.90 -5.71
C LYS A 170 2.34 -30.85 -6.75
N LEU A 171 3.62 -31.20 -6.57
CA LEU A 171 4.37 -32.11 -7.44
C LEU A 171 4.38 -33.56 -6.92
N THR A 172 4.14 -33.77 -5.63
CA THR A 172 4.03 -35.11 -5.03
C THR A 172 2.85 -35.14 -4.06
N ASP A 173 1.90 -36.05 -4.28
CA ASP A 173 0.87 -36.37 -3.28
C ASP A 173 1.39 -37.46 -2.34
N LYS A 174 1.35 -37.20 -1.03
CA LYS A 174 1.68 -38.18 0.01
C LYS A 174 0.47 -39.05 0.41
N THR A 175 -0.65 -38.93 -0.31
CA THR A 175 -1.98 -39.27 0.21
C THR A 175 -2.57 -40.59 -0.30
N ALA A 176 -1.81 -41.46 -0.96
CA ALA A 176 -2.29 -42.81 -1.24
C ALA A 176 -1.13 -43.81 -1.27
N GLN A 177 -1.43 -45.07 -0.94
CA GLN A 177 -0.57 -46.26 -0.92
C GLN A 177 0.09 -46.61 -2.29
N LYS A 178 0.19 -45.66 -3.22
CA LYS A 178 1.02 -45.68 -4.42
C LYS A 178 1.67 -44.31 -4.54
N ILE A 179 2.95 -44.23 -4.21
CA ILE A 179 3.78 -43.06 -4.55
C ILE A 179 3.88 -43.09 -6.08
N GLU A 180 3.17 -42.22 -6.81
CA GLU A 180 3.49 -41.95 -8.21
C GLU A 180 4.64 -40.93 -8.27
N PRO A 181 5.89 -41.37 -8.45
CA PRO A 181 7.05 -40.52 -8.23
C PRO A 181 7.53 -40.00 -9.57
N ASN A 182 6.76 -39.19 -10.30
CA ASN A 182 7.32 -38.54 -11.48
C ASN A 182 6.50 -37.40 -12.12
N THR A 183 5.83 -36.58 -11.31
CA THR A 183 5.26 -35.35 -11.86
C THR A 183 6.36 -34.29 -12.02
N ALA A 184 6.46 -33.69 -13.20
CA ALA A 184 7.29 -32.53 -13.50
C ALA A 184 6.42 -31.36 -13.96
N LEU A 185 6.84 -30.14 -13.67
CA LEU A 185 6.26 -28.93 -14.28
C LEU A 185 7.16 -28.47 -15.41
N CYS A 186 6.57 -28.27 -16.59
CA CYS A 186 7.18 -27.54 -17.68
C CYS A 186 6.93 -26.06 -17.46
N LEU A 187 8.02 -25.32 -17.27
CA LEU A 187 7.99 -23.88 -17.11
C LEU A 187 8.47 -23.21 -18.39
N ARG A 188 8.01 -21.98 -18.62
CA ARG A 188 8.47 -21.08 -19.66
C ARG A 188 8.90 -19.75 -19.05
N ALA A 189 10.04 -19.22 -19.50
CA ALA A 189 10.50 -17.91 -19.11
C ALA A 189 9.72 -16.81 -19.87
N LEU A 190 9.10 -15.90 -19.14
CA LEU A 190 8.38 -14.73 -19.69
C LEU A 190 9.32 -13.56 -20.01
N LYS A 191 10.57 -13.62 -19.54
CA LYS A 191 11.69 -12.72 -19.86
C LYS A 191 12.99 -13.36 -19.41
N ASP A 192 14.12 -12.74 -19.75
CA ASP A 192 15.42 -13.16 -19.25
C ASP A 192 15.44 -13.10 -17.71
N CYS A 193 15.65 -14.25 -17.08
CA CYS A 193 15.58 -14.39 -15.63
C CYS A 193 16.51 -15.51 -15.14
N PHE A 194 16.69 -15.62 -13.83
CA PHE A 194 17.35 -16.76 -13.22
C PHE A 194 16.29 -17.69 -12.64
N ASP A 195 16.43 -19.00 -12.90
CA ASP A 195 15.60 -19.99 -12.25
C ASP A 195 15.97 -20.13 -10.76
N ARG A 196 15.24 -20.97 -10.02
CA ARG A 196 15.49 -21.18 -8.58
C ARG A 196 16.87 -21.77 -8.26
N SER A 197 17.53 -22.44 -9.21
CA SER A 197 18.90 -22.94 -9.07
C SER A 197 19.96 -21.88 -9.39
N GLY A 198 19.56 -20.69 -9.86
CA GLY A 198 20.47 -19.65 -10.29
C GLY A 198 20.97 -19.84 -11.73
N LEU A 199 20.33 -20.73 -12.52
CA LEU A 199 20.66 -20.86 -13.95
C LEU A 199 19.94 -19.76 -14.73
N PRO A 200 20.65 -19.04 -15.62
CA PRO A 200 20.02 -18.07 -16.51
C PRO A 200 19.08 -18.80 -17.48
N ARG A 201 17.90 -18.21 -17.68
CA ARG A 201 16.88 -18.64 -18.63
C ARG A 201 16.59 -17.47 -19.56
N VAL A 202 16.58 -17.73 -20.87
CA VAL A 202 16.25 -16.71 -21.87
C VAL A 202 14.75 -16.67 -22.14
N TYR A 203 14.23 -15.54 -22.62
CA TYR A 203 12.83 -15.42 -23.02
C TYR A 203 12.36 -16.60 -23.89
N GLY A 204 11.24 -17.22 -23.50
CA GLY A 204 10.63 -18.34 -24.20
C GLY A 204 11.27 -19.70 -23.93
N GLU A 205 12.42 -19.77 -23.27
CA GLU A 205 13.06 -21.04 -22.89
C GLU A 205 12.12 -21.87 -22.01
N GLN A 206 12.07 -23.18 -22.27
CA GLN A 206 11.30 -24.12 -21.48
C GLN A 206 12.19 -25.11 -20.74
N TRP A 207 11.86 -25.39 -19.48
CA TRP A 207 12.57 -26.38 -18.69
C TRP A 207 11.64 -27.14 -17.76
N LEU A 208 12.10 -28.31 -17.30
CA LEU A 208 11.35 -29.16 -16.39
C LEU A 208 11.83 -28.97 -14.95
N VAL A 209 10.89 -28.75 -14.04
CA VAL A 209 11.16 -28.78 -12.61
C VAL A 209 10.59 -30.04 -11.99
N LYS A 210 11.49 -30.83 -11.40
CA LYS A 210 11.17 -32.02 -10.59
C LYS A 210 11.68 -31.77 -9.17
N LYS A 211 10.79 -31.45 -8.25
CA LYS A 211 11.14 -31.29 -6.83
C LYS A 211 10.03 -31.89 -5.96
N PRO A 212 10.36 -32.63 -4.88
CA PRO A 212 9.34 -33.07 -3.93
C PRO A 212 8.66 -31.87 -3.27
N GLY A 213 7.36 -32.00 -3.01
CA GLY A 213 6.55 -30.99 -2.33
C GLY A 213 5.78 -30.05 -3.26
N ALA A 214 5.75 -28.77 -2.93
CA ALA A 214 5.03 -27.74 -3.68
C ALA A 214 6.00 -26.80 -4.39
N TYR A 215 5.70 -26.47 -5.64
CA TYR A 215 6.47 -25.52 -6.44
C TYR A 215 5.64 -24.28 -6.74
N LEU A 216 6.10 -23.15 -6.22
CA LEU A 216 5.55 -21.83 -6.54
C LEU A 216 6.35 -21.19 -7.69
N PRO A 217 5.76 -20.97 -8.87
CA PRO A 217 6.45 -20.31 -9.98
C PRO A 217 6.87 -18.89 -9.62
N GLY A 218 8.12 -18.55 -9.89
CA GLY A 218 8.70 -17.20 -9.80
C GLY A 218 7.98 -16.20 -10.70
N PRO A 219 8.10 -14.88 -10.47
CA PRO A 219 7.28 -13.86 -11.14
C PRO A 219 7.35 -13.92 -12.68
N TYR A 220 8.48 -14.34 -13.23
CA TYR A 220 8.71 -14.47 -14.67
C TYR A 220 8.68 -15.92 -15.18
N GLU A 221 8.20 -16.85 -14.37
CA GLU A 221 7.99 -18.25 -14.75
C GLU A 221 6.50 -18.48 -14.99
N GLU A 222 6.16 -19.02 -16.15
CA GLU A 222 4.81 -19.46 -16.52
C GLU A 222 4.77 -20.99 -16.52
N VAL A 223 3.70 -21.59 -15.99
CA VAL A 223 3.50 -23.04 -16.05
C VAL A 223 2.78 -23.39 -17.34
N VAL A 224 3.49 -24.05 -18.27
CA VAL A 224 2.95 -24.48 -19.56
C VAL A 224 2.21 -25.81 -19.41
N GLU A 225 2.82 -26.78 -18.74
CA GLU A 225 2.30 -28.15 -18.69
C GLU A 225 2.71 -28.86 -17.41
N LYS A 226 1.85 -29.74 -16.90
CA LYS A 226 2.18 -30.72 -15.86
C LYS A 226 2.36 -32.09 -16.52
N ARG A 227 3.59 -32.60 -16.55
CA ARG A 227 3.93 -33.89 -17.17
C ARG A 227 4.09 -34.99 -16.13
N MET A 228 3.66 -36.19 -16.48
CA MET A 228 4.00 -37.42 -15.74
C MET A 228 5.07 -38.17 -16.52
N ALA A 229 6.04 -38.78 -15.85
CA ALA A 229 6.97 -39.63 -16.56
C ALA A 229 6.33 -40.96 -16.92
N TYR A 230 6.66 -41.43 -18.11
CA TYR A 230 6.27 -42.74 -18.61
C TYR A 230 7.25 -43.78 -18.08
N LYS A 231 6.72 -44.86 -17.48
CA LYS A 231 7.52 -46.03 -17.14
C LYS A 231 7.56 -46.92 -18.38
N LEU A 232 8.75 -47.12 -18.93
CA LEU A 232 8.97 -48.13 -19.97
C LEU A 232 8.97 -49.50 -19.28
N THR A 233 8.07 -50.39 -19.70
CA THR A 233 8.09 -51.80 -19.30
C THR A 233 8.89 -52.58 -20.32
N ASP A 234 9.92 -53.30 -19.87
CA ASP A 234 10.68 -54.23 -20.71
C ASP A 234 9.76 -55.34 -21.24
N LYS A 235 9.89 -55.63 -22.54
CA LYS A 235 9.15 -56.67 -23.26
C LYS A 235 9.65 -58.06 -22.94
#